data_AF-A0A383EXZ8-F1
#
_entry.id   AF-A0A383EXZ8-F1
#
_cell.length_a   1.000
_cell.length_b   1.000
_cell.length_c   1.000
_cell.angle_alpha   90.00
_cell.angle_beta   90.00
_cell.angle_gamma   90.00
#
_symmetry.space_group_name_H-M   'P 1'
#
loop_
_entity.id
_entity.type
_entity.pdbx_description
1 polymer ?
#
loop_
_entity_poly.entity_id
_entity_poly.type
_entity_poly.pdbx_seq_one_letter_code
_entity_poly.pdbx_strand_id
1 'polypeptide(L)'
;MIKYFDLLPIICILLIVFTPGCTKSSMGKIDLSGEAAPSFLETGTTTTHDVLEQIGEPFGYREQGDRSAMIFLNFQEDYYNFLFTQFRMEKSYRLDLVFQKNILQKAEIKKEGWGFGANVDPQLIQLLGR
;
A
#
# COMPACT_ATOMS: atom_id res chain seq x y z
N MET A 1 10.84 -26.20 47.02
CA MET A 1 11.90 -25.55 46.21
C MET A 1 11.86 -26.15 44.83
N ILE A 2 11.24 -25.45 43.87
CA ILE A 2 11.33 -25.84 42.45
C ILE A 2 12.78 -25.60 42.04
N LYS A 3 13.49 -26.63 41.57
CA LYS A 3 14.88 -26.48 41.14
C LYS A 3 14.89 -25.74 39.81
N TYR A 4 15.90 -24.91 39.59
CA TYR A 4 16.08 -24.13 38.36
C TYR A 4 16.02 -25.00 37.09
N PHE A 5 16.38 -26.28 37.22
CA PHE A 5 16.34 -27.30 36.17
C PHE A 5 14.92 -27.69 35.72
N ASP A 6 13.92 -27.61 36.61
CA ASP A 6 12.52 -27.92 36.30
C ASP A 6 11.79 -26.73 35.63
N LEU A 7 12.34 -25.52 35.80
CA LEU A 7 11.81 -24.28 35.23
C LEU A 7 12.29 -24.05 33.78
N LEU A 8 13.47 -24.56 33.43
CA LEU A 8 14.08 -24.46 32.11
C LEU A 8 13.18 -25.00 30.96
N PRO A 9 12.59 -26.21 31.03
CA PRO A 9 11.73 -26.71 29.95
C PRO A 9 10.45 -25.89 29.79
N ILE A 10 9.89 -25.36 30.88
CA ILE A 10 8.71 -24.50 30.86
C ILE A 10 9.03 -23.18 30.14
N ILE A 11 10.20 -22.60 30.43
CA ILE A 11 10.68 -21.39 29.75
C ILE A 11 10.95 -21.67 28.26
N CYS A 12 11.55 -22.80 27.90
CA CYS A 12 11.77 -23.17 26.49
C CYS A 12 10.45 -23.36 25.72
N ILE A 13 9.46 -24.01 26.34
CA ILE A 13 8.13 -24.16 25.74
C ILE A 13 7.47 -22.79 25.58
N LEU A 14 7.54 -21.92 26.60
CA LEU A 14 7.03 -20.54 26.52
C LEU A 14 7.72 -19.75 25.41
N LEU A 15 9.04 -19.86 25.24
CA LEU A 15 9.75 -19.17 24.17
C LEU A 15 9.31 -19.65 22.78
N ILE A 16 9.08 -20.95 22.58
CA ILE A 16 8.54 -21.48 21.32
C ILE A 16 7.11 -20.97 21.10
N VAL A 17 6.28 -20.99 22.15
CA VAL A 17 4.88 -20.55 22.15
C VAL A 17 4.72 -19.07 21.80
N PHE A 18 5.68 -18.25 22.23
CA PHE A 18 5.66 -16.80 22.08
C PHE A 18 6.65 -16.28 21.04
N THR A 19 7.10 -17.11 20.10
CA THR A 19 7.79 -16.59 18.90
C THR A 19 6.73 -16.17 17.86
N PRO A 20 6.36 -14.89 17.75
CA PRO A 20 5.42 -14.46 16.73
C PRO A 20 6.05 -14.67 15.34
N GLY A 21 5.37 -15.41 14.49
CA GLY A 21 5.68 -15.42 13.06
C GLY A 21 5.11 -14.15 12.43
N CYS A 22 5.97 -13.25 11.96
CA CYS A 22 5.55 -12.07 11.19
C CYS A 22 5.61 -12.43 9.69
N THR A 23 4.45 -12.57 9.06
CA THR A 23 4.38 -12.70 7.59
C THR A 23 3.83 -11.40 7.01
N LYS A 24 4.35 -10.98 5.87
CA LYS A 24 3.84 -9.82 5.14
C LYS A 24 3.34 -10.27 3.78
N SER A 25 2.15 -9.84 3.42
CA SER A 25 1.59 -9.96 2.08
C SER A 25 1.36 -8.56 1.53
N SER A 26 1.70 -8.36 0.26
CA SER A 26 1.35 -7.13 -0.46
C SER A 26 0.65 -7.50 -1.75
N MET A 27 -0.45 -6.83 -2.03
CA MET A 27 -1.27 -7.00 -3.21
C MET A 27 -1.47 -5.64 -3.88
N GLY A 28 -0.86 -5.45 -5.04
CA GLY A 28 -0.88 -4.20 -5.78
C GLY A 28 0.24 -4.19 -6.81
N LYS A 29 0.09 -3.37 -7.86
CA LYS A 29 1.10 -3.30 -8.93
C LYS A 29 2.35 -2.50 -8.56
N ILE A 30 2.26 -1.69 -7.51
CA ILE A 30 3.31 -0.75 -7.08
C ILE A 30 3.54 -0.96 -5.59
N ASP A 31 4.79 -1.08 -5.15
CA ASP A 31 5.11 -1.04 -3.73
C ASP A 31 5.02 0.41 -3.20
N LEU A 32 4.10 0.66 -2.27
CA LEU A 32 3.88 1.95 -1.62
C LEU A 32 4.20 1.88 -0.10
N SER A 33 4.87 0.81 0.34
CA SER A 33 5.20 0.57 1.77
C SER A 33 6.07 1.66 2.39
N GLY A 34 6.91 2.30 1.57
CA GLY A 34 7.77 3.41 1.98
C GLY A 34 7.06 4.77 2.08
N GLU A 35 5.74 4.83 1.83
CA GLU A 35 4.95 6.08 1.75
C GLU A 35 5.54 7.09 0.74
N ALA A 36 6.36 6.61 -0.20
CA ALA A 36 7.06 7.40 -1.21
C ALA A 36 6.63 6.95 -2.61
N ALA A 37 6.46 7.92 -3.52
CA ALA A 37 6.17 7.62 -4.91
C ALA A 37 7.40 6.92 -5.55
N PRO A 38 7.18 5.96 -6.46
CA PRO A 38 8.25 5.40 -7.27
C PRO A 38 9.17 6.47 -7.86
N SER A 39 10.47 6.25 -7.79
CA SER A 39 11.48 7.25 -8.18
C SER A 39 11.41 7.68 -9.64
N PHE A 40 10.78 6.87 -10.51
CA PHE A 40 10.59 7.22 -11.92
C PHE A 40 9.46 8.23 -12.15
N LEU A 41 8.55 8.43 -11.16
CA LEU A 41 7.46 9.40 -11.24
C LEU A 41 7.98 10.80 -10.94
N GLU A 42 8.56 11.40 -11.95
CA GLU A 42 9.03 12.78 -11.92
C GLU A 42 7.98 13.74 -12.48
N THR A 43 7.54 14.68 -11.64
CA THR A 43 6.62 15.75 -12.02
C THR A 43 7.24 16.62 -13.11
N GLY A 44 6.51 16.84 -14.20
CA GLY A 44 6.91 17.68 -15.33
C GLY A 44 7.66 16.94 -16.45
N THR A 45 8.06 15.69 -16.25
CA THR A 45 8.76 14.87 -17.25
C THR A 45 8.02 13.58 -17.57
N THR A 46 7.50 12.91 -16.55
CA THR A 46 6.86 11.58 -16.71
C THR A 46 5.57 11.69 -17.49
N THR A 47 5.38 10.81 -18.48
CA THR A 47 4.17 10.79 -19.29
C THR A 47 3.18 9.72 -18.86
N THR A 48 1.93 9.84 -19.34
CA THR A 48 0.92 8.78 -19.18
C THR A 48 1.37 7.45 -19.80
N HIS A 49 2.14 7.49 -20.89
CA HIS A 49 2.66 6.29 -21.54
C HIS A 49 3.71 5.59 -20.68
N ASP A 50 4.66 6.35 -20.12
CA ASP A 50 5.73 5.79 -19.26
C ASP A 50 5.13 5.09 -18.03
N VAL A 51 4.07 5.67 -17.46
CA VAL A 51 3.35 5.08 -16.31
C VAL A 51 2.67 3.78 -16.68
N LEU A 52 2.00 3.74 -17.84
CA LEU A 52 1.32 2.54 -18.32
C LEU A 52 2.31 1.43 -18.73
N GLU A 53 3.49 1.79 -19.23
CA GLU A 53 4.52 0.82 -19.59
C GLU A 53 5.18 0.22 -18.34
N GLN A 54 5.50 1.05 -17.34
CA GLN A 54 6.20 0.58 -16.14
C GLN A 54 5.29 -0.08 -15.09
N ILE A 55 4.10 0.47 -14.87
CA ILE A 55 3.16 -0.05 -13.85
C ILE A 55 2.08 -0.92 -14.49
N GLY A 56 1.68 -0.63 -15.72
CA GLY A 56 0.52 -1.24 -16.36
C GLY A 56 -0.77 -0.47 -16.09
N GLU A 57 -1.90 -1.12 -16.39
CA GLU A 57 -3.22 -0.49 -16.30
C GLU A 57 -3.57 -0.02 -14.88
N PRO A 58 -4.07 1.23 -14.71
CA PRO A 58 -4.53 1.74 -13.43
C PRO A 58 -5.83 1.06 -12.98
N PHE A 59 -6.07 1.10 -11.66
CA PHE A 59 -7.35 0.65 -11.10
C PHE A 59 -8.50 1.57 -11.50
N GLY A 60 -8.23 2.87 -11.57
CA GLY A 60 -9.17 3.87 -12.07
C GLY A 60 -8.49 4.82 -13.05
N TYR A 61 -9.14 5.07 -14.18
CA TYR A 61 -8.69 6.04 -15.17
C TYR A 61 -9.84 6.98 -15.53
N ARG A 62 -9.53 8.27 -15.59
CA ARG A 62 -10.47 9.26 -16.12
C ARG A 62 -9.73 10.33 -16.90
N GLU A 63 -10.27 10.66 -18.06
CA GLU A 63 -9.77 11.69 -18.95
C GLU A 63 -10.84 12.76 -19.17
N GLN A 64 -10.42 14.02 -19.20
CA GLN A 64 -11.27 15.18 -19.43
C GLN A 64 -10.47 16.26 -20.17
N GLY A 65 -10.61 16.29 -21.49
CA GLY A 65 -9.85 17.21 -22.36
C GLY A 65 -8.35 16.94 -22.26
N ASP A 66 -7.56 17.99 -22.03
CA ASP A 66 -6.10 17.89 -21.87
C ASP A 66 -5.67 17.31 -20.51
N ARG A 67 -6.60 16.95 -19.61
CA ARG A 67 -6.26 16.41 -18.28
C ARG A 67 -6.67 14.97 -18.16
N SER A 68 -5.84 14.19 -17.48
CA SER A 68 -6.19 12.82 -17.11
C SER A 68 -5.73 12.51 -15.69
N ALA A 69 -6.39 11.56 -15.04
CA ALA A 69 -6.00 11.05 -13.75
C ALA A 69 -5.96 9.53 -13.77
N MET A 70 -4.96 8.97 -13.09
CA MET A 70 -4.77 7.54 -12.89
C MET A 70 -4.72 7.24 -11.40
N ILE A 71 -5.39 6.18 -10.98
CA ILE A 71 -5.45 5.73 -9.61
C ILE A 71 -4.87 4.33 -9.54
N PHE A 72 -3.90 4.13 -8.65
CA PHE A 72 -3.36 2.81 -8.33
C PHE A 72 -3.59 2.49 -6.86
N LEU A 73 -3.88 1.22 -6.57
CA LEU A 73 -4.10 0.73 -5.22
C LEU A 73 -3.02 -0.29 -4.85
N ASN A 74 -2.53 -0.22 -3.61
CA ASN A 74 -1.71 -1.24 -2.97
C ASN A 74 -2.30 -1.57 -1.60
N PHE A 75 -2.55 -2.85 -1.37
CA PHE A 75 -2.97 -3.40 -0.10
C PHE A 75 -1.80 -4.14 0.53
N GLN A 76 -1.53 -3.84 1.80
CA GLN A 76 -0.50 -4.51 2.59
C GLN A 76 -1.15 -5.16 3.80
N GLU A 77 -0.93 -6.45 3.95
CA GLU A 77 -1.42 -7.24 5.06
C GLU A 77 -0.22 -7.74 5.86
N ASP A 78 -0.07 -7.23 7.08
CA ASP A 78 0.87 -7.77 8.06
C ASP A 78 0.11 -8.80 8.91
N TYR A 79 0.56 -10.06 8.91
CA TYR A 79 0.00 -11.12 9.75
C TYR A 79 0.94 -11.40 10.93
N TYR A 80 0.37 -11.35 12.12
CA TYR A 80 1.02 -11.76 13.36
C TYR A 80 0.43 -13.08 13.80
N ASN A 81 1.17 -14.16 13.56
CA ASN A 81 0.79 -15.51 13.95
C ASN A 81 1.23 -15.79 15.38
N PHE A 82 0.26 -15.99 16.27
CA PHE A 82 0.46 -16.58 17.59
C PHE A 82 -0.05 -18.03 17.57
N LEU A 83 0.37 -18.87 18.52
CA LEU A 83 0.01 -20.29 18.51
C LEU A 83 -1.49 -20.60 18.46
N PHE A 84 -2.34 -19.70 18.96
CA PHE A 84 -3.79 -19.91 19.07
C PHE A 84 -4.63 -18.83 18.38
N THR A 85 -4.00 -17.83 17.77
CA THR A 85 -4.71 -16.72 17.11
C THR A 85 -3.84 -16.05 16.07
N GLN A 86 -4.47 -15.49 15.05
CA GLN A 86 -3.82 -14.71 14.01
C GLN A 86 -4.40 -13.30 14.02
N PHE A 87 -3.55 -12.29 14.18
CA PHE A 87 -3.96 -10.90 13.98
C PHE A 87 -3.55 -10.46 12.58
N ARG A 88 -4.56 -10.12 11.76
CA ARG A 88 -4.35 -9.53 10.43
C ARG A 88 -4.43 -8.02 10.53
N MET A 89 -3.37 -7.37 10.12
CA MET A 89 -3.27 -5.92 10.09
C MET A 89 -3.25 -5.44 8.64
N GLU A 90 -4.32 -4.76 8.18
CA GLU A 90 -4.45 -4.32 6.79
C GLU A 90 -4.18 -2.82 6.68
N LYS A 91 -3.33 -2.45 5.72
CA LYS A 91 -3.04 -1.07 5.33
C LYS A 91 -3.31 -0.93 3.85
N SER A 92 -4.08 0.08 3.47
CA SER A 92 -4.29 0.41 2.07
C SER A 92 -3.63 1.72 1.69
N TYR A 93 -2.95 1.71 0.55
CA TYR A 93 -2.30 2.86 -0.03
C TYR A 93 -2.90 3.11 -1.40
N ARG A 94 -3.16 4.37 -1.70
CA ARG A 94 -3.56 4.84 -3.02
C ARG A 94 -2.51 5.78 -3.56
N LEU A 95 -2.13 5.57 -4.81
CA LEU A 95 -1.35 6.53 -5.58
C LEU A 95 -2.28 7.21 -6.60
N ASP A 96 -2.47 8.51 -6.42
CA ASP A 96 -3.21 9.40 -7.29
C ASP A 96 -2.23 10.14 -8.20
N LEU A 97 -2.32 9.91 -9.51
CA LEU A 97 -1.54 10.61 -10.52
C LEU A 97 -2.46 11.52 -11.33
N VAL A 98 -2.06 12.78 -11.51
CA VAL A 98 -2.78 13.76 -12.34
C VAL A 98 -1.85 14.26 -13.43
N PHE A 99 -2.33 14.25 -14.66
CA PHE A 99 -1.61 14.64 -15.85
C PHE A 99 -2.29 15.83 -16.53
N GLN A 100 -1.48 16.65 -17.19
CA GLN A 100 -1.92 17.70 -18.09
C GLN A 100 -1.11 17.61 -19.38
N LYS A 101 -1.79 17.54 -20.53
CA LYS A 101 -1.21 17.29 -21.86
C LYS A 101 -0.28 16.07 -21.84
N ASN A 102 -0.74 14.99 -21.22
CA ASN A 102 0.00 13.74 -21.01
C ASN A 102 1.26 13.85 -20.13
N ILE A 103 1.53 14.97 -19.47
CA ILE A 103 2.68 15.15 -18.57
C ILE A 103 2.20 15.16 -17.13
N LEU A 104 2.87 14.40 -16.25
CA LEU A 104 2.57 14.29 -14.83
C LEU A 104 2.72 15.66 -14.15
N GLN A 105 1.65 16.12 -13.51
CA GLN A 105 1.61 17.38 -12.74
C GLN A 105 1.57 17.14 -11.24
N LYS A 106 0.98 16.03 -10.81
CA LYS A 106 0.84 15.69 -9.40
C LYS A 106 0.92 14.18 -9.22
N ALA A 107 1.73 13.74 -8.27
CA ALA A 107 1.71 12.39 -7.73
C ALA A 107 1.49 12.50 -6.22
N GLU A 108 0.43 11.88 -5.72
CA GLU A 108 0.05 11.96 -4.31
C GLU A 108 -0.24 10.56 -3.78
N ILE A 109 0.35 10.23 -2.62
CA ILE A 109 0.05 8.98 -1.92
C ILE A 109 -0.92 9.29 -0.79
N LYS A 110 -2.04 8.57 -0.78
CA LYS A 110 -3.03 8.61 0.30
C LYS A 110 -3.04 7.29 1.02
N LYS A 111 -2.98 7.37 2.35
CA LYS A 111 -3.20 6.23 3.22
C LYS A 111 -4.70 6.08 3.42
N GLU A 112 -5.29 5.17 2.67
CA GLU A 112 -6.66 4.73 2.89
C GLU A 112 -6.62 3.88 4.16
N GLY A 113 -7.42 4.24 5.17
CA GLY A 113 -7.36 3.65 6.51
C GLY A 113 -7.69 2.15 6.55
N TRP A 114 -8.04 1.66 7.73
CA TRP A 114 -8.43 0.25 7.91
C TRP A 114 -9.82 -0.01 7.31
N GLY A 115 -9.87 -0.61 6.11
CA GLY A 115 -11.12 -1.09 5.52
C GLY A 115 -11.08 -1.22 4.00
N PHE A 116 -11.81 -2.20 3.47
CA PHE A 116 -12.07 -2.35 2.04
C PHE A 116 -12.94 -1.19 1.56
N GLY A 117 -12.31 -0.18 0.99
CA GLY A 117 -13.02 0.92 0.38
C GLY A 117 -12.04 1.94 -0.12
N ALA A 118 -11.73 1.88 -1.41
CA ALA A 118 -11.15 3.01 -2.09
C ALA A 118 -12.16 4.17 -2.01
N ASN A 119 -12.03 5.03 -1.00
CA ASN A 119 -12.76 6.29 -0.89
C ASN A 119 -12.25 7.23 -1.99
N VAL A 120 -12.83 7.16 -3.20
CA VAL A 120 -12.44 8.02 -4.32
C VAL A 120 -12.53 9.46 -3.86
N ASP A 121 -11.38 10.12 -3.71
CA ASP A 121 -11.32 11.44 -3.10
C ASP A 121 -12.09 12.43 -4.00
N PRO A 122 -13.14 13.10 -3.50
CA PRO A 122 -13.87 14.12 -4.25
C PRO A 122 -12.96 15.22 -4.79
N GLN A 123 -11.80 15.48 -4.15
CA GLN A 123 -10.81 16.44 -4.62
C GLN A 123 -10.15 16.01 -5.93
N LEU A 124 -9.97 14.71 -6.17
CA LEU A 124 -9.45 14.20 -7.45
C LEU A 124 -10.44 14.44 -8.59
N ILE A 125 -11.74 14.27 -8.30
CA ILE A 125 -12.82 14.60 -9.24
C ILE A 125 -12.86 16.12 -9.52
N GLN A 126 -12.63 16.95 -8.50
CA GLN A 126 -12.57 18.41 -8.65
C GLN A 126 -11.35 18.89 -9.45
N LEU A 127 -10.20 18.21 -9.34
CA LEU A 127 -8.99 18.52 -10.13
C LEU A 127 -9.19 18.25 -11.63
N LEU A 128 -10.06 17.30 -11.98
CA LEU A 128 -10.45 17.03 -13.37
C LEU A 128 -11.52 18.00 -13.89
N GLY A 129 -12.36 18.56 -13.02
CA GLY A 129 -13.51 19.39 -13.39
C GLY A 129 -13.25 20.90 -13.54
N ARG A 130 -12.02 21.39 -13.36
CA ARG A 130 -11.65 22.81 -13.48
C ARG A 130 -10.96 23.17 -14.79
#